data_AF-A0A7Y1UFP6-F1
#
_entry.id   AF-A0A7Y1UFP6-F1
#
_cell.length_a   1.000
_cell.length_b   1.000
_cell.length_c   1.000
_cell.angle_alpha   90.00
_cell.angle_beta   90.00
_cell.angle_gamma   90.00
#
_symmetry.space_group_name_H-M   'P 1'
#
loop_
_entity.id
_entity.type
_entity.pdbx_description
1 polymer ?
#
loop_
_entity_poly.entity_id
_entity_poly.type
_entity_poly.pdbx_seq_one_letter_code
_entity_poly.pdbx_strand_id
1 'polypeptide(L)'
;MSLHAQLSPEAEARLRAQKRNSTISSIVISILVIVLCGLILAFIALKGMFFESPTIVAYSSSIEDEQELEERRINDQVQRKPSAPSSSMAKVIAASTVSPTAVPVPEFAVPEPSVEFGSGDDFGAGWGSGGDGGGGGFGNIPAAMRKRCTKEDRLARLSANGGNEKCEDAVVEALRFLQKTQNKDGSWDEKHKVAMTGLVLLAYLGHCETPLSEEFGLTVTAAITFLVDVAVKNKGKLATNYRDRHWCYEHAIATYAISEALTFCTMLGVHIPNLQEATQDAVQWIINNQHKSGGWDYGYSEDSARGGDLSIAAWQMQALKAGHTTGLELKNYRSCITAGLKYVRERQGSNGAFAYTGNNGRISLTGAGVLCIQQHKGAADSDARKGVKFLEENSKFDYTKGPANLYEHYYSAQAMINAGGKAWRNYNKLFRDNLLDAQLEDGSWPPPAGKLHVETATYRTALCTLMLEVYYRFLPGTGQKS
;
A
#
# COMPACT_ATOMS: atom_id res chain seq x y z
N MET A 1 -2.16 -72.80 -3.27
CA MET A 1 -0.95 -73.10 -4.07
C MET A 1 -0.31 -71.78 -4.46
N SER A 2 0.77 -71.38 -3.78
CA SER A 2 1.52 -70.16 -4.09
C SER A 2 2.58 -70.49 -5.14
N LEU A 3 2.42 -69.96 -6.35
CA LEU A 3 3.38 -70.10 -7.44
C LEU A 3 4.57 -69.16 -7.19
N HIS A 4 5.63 -69.67 -6.57
CA HIS A 4 6.92 -69.00 -6.56
C HIS A 4 7.56 -69.13 -7.95
N ALA A 5 7.47 -68.08 -8.76
CA ALA A 5 8.21 -67.99 -10.01
C ALA A 5 9.72 -67.96 -9.72
N GLN A 6 10.41 -69.04 -10.07
CA GLN A 6 11.87 -69.11 -10.01
C GLN A 6 12.46 -68.25 -11.13
N LEU A 7 13.24 -67.24 -10.76
CA LEU A 7 13.95 -66.37 -11.69
C LEU A 7 15.00 -67.17 -12.46
N SER A 8 15.11 -66.95 -13.78
CA SER A 8 16.14 -67.62 -14.58
C SER A 8 17.55 -67.19 -14.15
N PRO A 9 18.58 -68.04 -14.31
CA PRO A 9 19.95 -67.71 -13.90
C PRO A 9 20.49 -66.42 -14.52
N GLU A 10 20.04 -66.11 -15.73
CA GLU A 10 20.38 -64.87 -16.43
C GLU A 10 19.71 -63.63 -15.82
N ALA A 11 18.46 -63.77 -15.34
CA ALA A 11 17.74 -62.70 -14.65
C ALA A 11 18.34 -62.40 -13.28
N GLU A 12 18.81 -63.42 -12.55
CA GLU A 12 19.52 -63.21 -11.28
C GLU A 12 20.85 -62.47 -11.46
N ALA A 13 21.61 -62.81 -12.51
CA ALA A 13 22.88 -62.16 -12.82
C ALA A 13 22.68 -60.66 -13.14
N ARG A 14 21.64 -60.32 -13.92
CA ARG A 14 21.28 -58.93 -14.22
C ARG A 14 20.82 -58.17 -12.98
N LEU A 15 20.03 -58.80 -12.11
CA LEU A 15 19.59 -58.19 -10.85
C LEU A 15 20.77 -57.89 -9.91
N ARG A 16 21.75 -58.80 -9.80
CA ARG A 16 22.96 -58.57 -8.99
C ARG A 16 23.82 -57.45 -9.56
N ALA A 17 23.96 -57.37 -10.88
CA ALA A 17 24.68 -56.27 -11.54
C ALA A 17 23.98 -54.92 -11.29
N GLN A 18 22.66 -54.86 -11.38
CA GLN A 18 21.88 -53.66 -11.11
C GLN A 18 21.96 -53.23 -9.65
N LYS A 19 21.88 -54.18 -8.70
CA LYS A 19 22.08 -53.89 -7.27
C LYS A 19 23.47 -53.33 -7.01
N ARG A 20 24.52 -53.94 -7.57
CA ARG A 20 25.90 -53.44 -7.43
C ARG A 20 26.06 -52.02 -7.95
N ASN A 21 25.53 -51.72 -9.14
CA ASN A 21 25.60 -50.36 -9.70
C ASN A 21 24.79 -49.36 -8.86
N SER A 22 23.63 -49.75 -8.34
CA SER A 22 22.82 -48.90 -7.47
C SER A 22 23.51 -48.60 -6.13
N THR A 23 24.17 -49.60 -5.53
CA THR A 23 24.95 -49.41 -4.29
C THR A 23 26.18 -48.52 -4.51
N ILE A 24 26.87 -48.66 -5.64
CA ILE A 24 28.02 -47.80 -5.96
C ILE A 24 27.55 -46.35 -6.15
N SER A 25 26.46 -46.13 -6.90
CA SER A 25 25.90 -44.80 -7.09
C SER A 25 25.43 -44.15 -5.78
N SER A 26 24.80 -44.91 -4.87
CA SER A 26 24.34 -44.35 -3.59
C SER A 26 25.51 -43.95 -2.67
N ILE A 27 26.61 -44.71 -2.69
CA ILE A 27 27.83 -44.37 -1.94
C ILE A 27 28.48 -43.11 -2.50
N VAL A 28 28.58 -42.99 -3.83
CA VAL A 28 29.15 -41.80 -4.49
C VAL A 28 28.32 -40.55 -4.18
N ILE A 29 27.00 -40.63 -4.27
CA ILE A 29 26.10 -39.52 -3.93
C ILE A 29 26.26 -39.12 -2.46
N SER A 30 26.34 -40.09 -1.55
CA SER A 30 26.51 -39.83 -0.12
C SER A 30 27.83 -39.11 0.18
N ILE A 31 28.92 -39.52 -0.48
CA ILE A 31 30.23 -38.84 -0.36
C ILE A 31 30.14 -37.40 -0.89
N LEU A 32 29.50 -37.19 -2.03
CA LEU A 32 29.33 -35.84 -2.61
C LEU A 32 28.52 -34.91 -1.71
N VAL A 33 27.46 -35.42 -1.07
CA VAL A 33 26.66 -34.64 -0.10
C VAL A 33 27.49 -34.26 1.12
N ILE A 34 28.28 -35.18 1.66
CA ILE A 34 29.16 -34.90 2.82
C ILE A 34 30.22 -33.84 2.44
N VAL A 35 30.82 -33.95 1.25
CA VAL A 35 31.79 -32.95 0.76
C VAL A 35 31.12 -31.58 0.58
N LEU A 36 29.92 -31.53 0.02
CA LEU A 36 29.17 -30.29 -0.15
C LEU A 36 28.84 -29.63 1.20
N CYS A 37 28.36 -30.42 2.17
CA CYS A 37 28.13 -29.93 3.54
C CYS A 37 29.42 -29.41 4.18
N GLY A 38 30.55 -30.11 3.99
CA GLY A 38 31.86 -29.66 4.46
C GLY A 38 32.29 -28.33 3.84
N LEU A 39 32.07 -28.13 2.54
CA LEU A 39 32.37 -26.86 1.86
C LEU A 39 31.49 -25.71 2.34
N ILE A 40 30.20 -25.96 2.58
CA ILE A 40 29.27 -24.96 3.13
C ILE A 40 29.72 -24.54 4.54
N LEU A 41 30.06 -25.51 5.40
CA LEU A 41 30.56 -25.22 6.74
C LEU A 41 31.90 -24.48 6.72
N ALA A 42 32.82 -24.85 5.81
CA ALA A 42 34.08 -24.14 5.62
C ALA A 42 33.86 -22.69 5.15
N PHE A 43 32.89 -22.43 4.27
CA PHE A 43 32.54 -21.08 3.83
C PHE A 43 31.95 -20.23 4.97
N ILE A 44 31.11 -20.81 5.82
CA ILE A 44 30.56 -20.14 7.01
C ILE A 44 31.69 -19.83 8.01
N ALA A 45 32.61 -20.77 8.24
CA ALA A 45 33.76 -20.57 9.12
C ALA A 45 34.73 -19.49 8.59
N LEU A 46 34.93 -19.42 7.27
CA LEU A 46 35.71 -18.36 6.62
C LEU A 46 35.10 -16.96 6.84
N LYS A 47 33.77 -16.83 6.81
CA LYS A 47 33.09 -15.57 7.13
C LYS A 47 33.29 -15.13 8.58
N GLY A 48 33.44 -16.08 9.51
CA GLY A 48 33.70 -15.78 10.93
C GLY A 48 35.10 -15.25 11.23
N MET A 49 36.06 -15.37 10.31
CA MET A 49 37.45 -14.91 10.51
C MET A 49 37.71 -13.47 10.05
N PHE A 50 36.77 -12.83 9.35
CA PHE A 50 36.82 -11.41 9.06
C PHE A 50 36.11 -10.61 10.16
N PHE A 51 36.76 -10.51 11.32
CA PHE A 51 36.44 -9.45 12.27
C PHE A 51 36.91 -8.13 11.66
N GLU A 52 35.96 -7.38 11.09
CA GLU A 52 36.15 -5.98 10.76
C GLU A 52 36.40 -5.24 12.09
N SER A 53 37.65 -4.88 12.34
CA SER A 53 38.03 -4.09 13.51
C SER A 53 37.23 -2.79 13.51
N PRO A 54 36.59 -2.38 14.63
CA PRO A 54 35.93 -1.10 14.69
C PRO A 54 36.99 -0.02 14.42
N THR A 55 36.75 0.82 13.42
CA THR A 55 37.50 2.05 13.21
C THR A 55 37.37 2.89 14.48
N ILE A 56 38.42 2.90 15.29
CA ILE A 56 38.58 3.85 16.39
C ILE A 56 38.65 5.22 15.73
N VAL A 57 37.54 5.95 15.76
CA VAL A 57 37.52 7.39 15.49
C VAL A 57 38.22 8.04 16.67
N ALA A 58 39.55 8.09 16.61
CA ALA A 58 40.34 8.97 17.44
C ALA A 58 40.05 10.40 16.96
N TYR A 59 39.38 11.19 17.79
CA TYR A 59 39.38 12.64 17.63
C TYR A 59 40.82 13.12 17.87
N SER A 60 41.61 13.25 16.80
CA SER A 60 42.75 14.15 16.83
C SER A 60 42.18 15.56 16.77
N SER A 61 42.17 16.25 17.91
CA SER A 61 42.05 17.70 17.95
C SER A 61 43.17 18.28 17.07
N SER A 62 42.81 18.75 15.88
CA SER A 62 43.70 19.53 15.04
C SER A 62 44.08 20.79 15.80
N ILE A 63 45.38 20.91 16.04
CA ILE A 63 46.06 22.10 16.53
C ILE A 63 45.67 23.28 15.64
N GLU A 64 45.37 24.40 16.28
CA GLU A 64 45.10 25.70 15.66
C GLU A 64 46.35 26.13 14.88
N ASP A 65 46.25 26.19 13.55
CA ASP A 65 47.15 27.01 12.75
C ASP A 65 46.60 28.44 12.70
N GLU A 66 47.45 29.38 13.10
CA GLU A 66 47.22 30.81 13.19
C GLU A 66 46.60 31.38 11.90
N GLN A 67 45.44 32.04 12.03
CA GLN A 67 44.92 32.90 10.97
C GLN A 67 45.66 34.24 11.00
N GLU A 68 46.35 34.54 9.91
CA GLU A 68 46.89 35.86 9.60
C GLU A 68 45.73 36.88 9.51
N LEU A 69 45.80 37.93 10.34
CA LEU A 69 44.85 39.05 10.36
C LEU A 69 45.06 39.96 9.15
N GLU A 70 44.18 39.89 8.14
CA GLU A 70 44.04 40.99 7.17
C GLU A 70 43.20 42.13 7.78
N GLU A 71 43.86 43.25 8.11
CA GLU A 71 43.20 44.51 8.44
C GLU A 71 42.40 45.06 7.24
N ARG A 72 41.07 44.98 7.30
CA ARG A 72 40.20 45.82 6.44
C ARG A 72 40.06 47.21 7.03
N ARG A 73 40.70 48.19 6.39
CA ARG A 73 40.45 49.62 6.63
C ARG A 73 38.99 49.98 6.31
N ILE A 74 38.31 50.56 7.30
CA ILE A 74 36.99 51.18 7.17
C ILE A 74 37.17 52.57 6.53
N ASN A 75 36.45 52.83 5.44
CA ASN A 75 36.38 54.15 4.83
C ASN A 75 34.97 54.71 5.13
N ASP A 76 34.90 55.71 6.01
CA ASP A 76 33.65 56.37 6.39
C ASP A 76 33.19 57.32 5.28
N GLN A 77 32.19 56.90 4.50
CA GLN A 77 31.32 57.83 3.79
C GLN A 77 29.84 57.49 4.06
N VAL A 78 29.21 58.38 4.81
CA VAL A 78 27.80 58.37 5.17
C VAL A 78 26.95 58.81 3.96
N GLN A 79 26.17 57.91 3.37
CA GLN A 79 25.06 58.29 2.49
C GLN A 79 23.73 58.26 3.25
N ARG A 80 23.04 59.41 3.29
CA ARG A 80 21.71 59.58 3.89
C ARG A 80 20.64 58.82 3.09
N LYS A 81 19.74 58.14 3.81
CA LYS A 81 18.51 57.52 3.25
C LYS A 81 17.60 58.60 2.62
N PRO A 82 16.99 58.36 1.45
CA PRO A 82 15.95 59.24 0.92
C PRO A 82 14.59 58.99 1.59
N SER A 83 13.84 60.07 1.77
CA SER A 83 12.50 60.15 2.36
C SER A 83 11.41 59.56 1.45
N ALA A 84 10.32 59.07 2.05
CA ALA A 84 9.16 58.52 1.36
C ALA A 84 8.40 59.60 0.54
N PRO A 85 7.94 59.29 -0.69
CA PRO A 85 7.08 60.20 -1.44
C PRO A 85 5.60 60.10 -1.01
N SER A 86 5.02 61.29 -0.90
CA SER A 86 3.64 61.63 -0.55
C SER A 86 2.60 61.24 -1.61
N SER A 87 1.36 61.08 -1.15
CA SER A 87 0.12 60.89 -1.93
C SER A 87 -0.15 61.99 -2.97
N SER A 88 -0.63 61.60 -4.16
CA SER A 88 -1.39 62.49 -5.05
C SER A 88 -2.43 61.71 -5.86
N MET A 89 -3.58 62.37 -6.04
CA MET A 89 -4.89 61.86 -6.44
C MET A 89 -5.06 61.48 -7.92
N ALA A 90 -5.95 60.50 -8.12
CA ALA A 90 -6.88 60.21 -9.22
C ALA A 90 -6.76 60.90 -10.60
N LYS A 91 -6.92 60.10 -11.66
CA LYS A 91 -7.81 60.45 -12.78
C LYS A 91 -8.45 59.22 -13.42
N VAL A 92 -9.79 59.24 -13.45
CA VAL A 92 -10.70 58.31 -14.11
C VAL A 92 -10.68 58.59 -15.62
N ILE A 93 -10.59 57.54 -16.45
CA ILE A 93 -11.21 57.52 -17.79
C ILE A 93 -11.80 56.11 -18.00
N ALA A 94 -13.12 56.06 -18.15
CA ALA A 94 -13.86 54.93 -18.69
C ALA A 94 -13.98 55.08 -20.20
N ALA A 95 -13.88 53.98 -20.96
CA ALA A 95 -14.53 53.86 -22.26
C ALA A 95 -14.69 52.38 -22.65
N SER A 96 -15.95 52.02 -22.86
CA SER A 96 -16.51 50.83 -23.51
C SER A 96 -16.18 50.77 -25.01
N THR A 97 -15.99 49.57 -25.57
CA THR A 97 -16.71 49.02 -26.76
C THR A 97 -16.06 47.73 -27.30
N VAL A 98 -16.83 47.00 -28.10
CA VAL A 98 -16.68 45.58 -28.51
C VAL A 98 -16.07 45.49 -29.93
N SER A 99 -15.43 44.34 -30.21
CA SER A 99 -14.70 43.82 -31.40
C SER A 99 -15.17 44.20 -32.82
N PRO A 100 -14.30 44.08 -33.87
CA PRO A 100 -14.29 42.82 -34.67
C PRO A 100 -12.96 42.43 -35.42
N THR A 101 -12.75 41.12 -35.56
CA THR A 101 -12.09 40.33 -36.64
C THR A 101 -10.61 40.42 -37.07
N ALA A 102 -10.09 39.18 -37.27
CA ALA A 102 -9.18 38.64 -38.29
C ALA A 102 -7.65 38.83 -38.15
N VAL A 103 -6.97 37.74 -37.78
CA VAL A 103 -5.52 37.55 -37.95
C VAL A 103 -5.28 36.39 -38.94
N PRO A 104 -4.37 36.50 -39.92
CA PRO A 104 -4.24 35.56 -41.04
C PRO A 104 -3.39 34.32 -40.69
N VAL A 105 -3.67 33.24 -41.42
CA VAL A 105 -2.92 31.96 -41.42
C VAL A 105 -1.73 32.05 -42.39
N PRO A 106 -0.53 31.61 -41.98
CA PRO A 106 0.49 31.14 -42.91
C PRO A 106 0.62 29.61 -42.86
N GLU A 107 0.43 28.96 -44.02
CA GLU A 107 0.75 27.56 -44.28
C GLU A 107 2.27 27.36 -44.41
N PHE A 108 2.82 26.32 -43.78
CA PHE A 108 4.07 25.71 -44.20
C PHE A 108 3.98 24.18 -44.12
N ALA A 109 4.46 23.57 -45.20
CA ALA A 109 4.36 22.15 -45.50
C ALA A 109 5.34 21.27 -44.71
N VAL A 110 4.87 20.04 -44.52
CA VAL A 110 5.42 18.91 -43.77
C VAL A 110 6.68 18.32 -44.39
N PRO A 111 7.57 17.73 -43.57
CA PRO A 111 8.18 16.44 -43.90
C PRO A 111 7.77 15.38 -42.87
N GLU A 112 7.12 14.31 -43.31
CA GLU A 112 7.00 13.07 -42.54
C GLU A 112 8.40 12.41 -42.51
N PRO A 113 8.81 11.81 -41.39
CA PRO A 113 8.68 10.36 -41.33
C PRO A 113 8.45 9.75 -39.93
N SER A 114 8.02 8.49 -40.03
CA SER A 114 8.16 7.36 -39.09
C SER A 114 7.24 7.29 -37.87
N VAL A 115 6.31 6.36 -38.05
CA VAL A 115 5.44 5.68 -37.10
C VAL A 115 6.29 4.82 -36.14
N GLU A 116 6.92 5.40 -35.12
CA GLU A 116 7.45 4.62 -34.00
C GLU A 116 7.72 5.51 -32.77
N PHE A 117 6.65 5.86 -32.04
CA PHE A 117 6.78 6.54 -30.75
C PHE A 117 6.14 5.70 -29.65
N GLY A 118 6.93 4.74 -29.17
CA GLY A 118 7.03 4.35 -27.77
C GLY A 118 5.74 4.00 -27.04
N SER A 119 5.35 2.73 -27.12
CA SER A 119 4.63 2.03 -26.06
C SER A 119 5.47 2.06 -24.77
N GLY A 120 5.35 3.14 -24.00
CA GLY A 120 5.99 3.28 -22.69
C GLY A 120 5.02 2.93 -21.57
N ASP A 121 5.21 1.77 -20.96
CA ASP A 121 4.53 1.28 -19.75
C ASP A 121 4.91 2.06 -18.47
N ASP A 122 4.63 3.36 -18.42
CA ASP A 122 5.00 4.21 -17.26
C ASP A 122 3.83 5.01 -16.65
N PHE A 123 2.61 4.49 -16.76
CA PHE A 123 1.47 5.02 -16.00
C PHE A 123 1.32 4.28 -14.66
N GLY A 124 2.22 4.53 -13.72
CA GLY A 124 2.06 4.07 -12.33
C GLY A 124 3.20 3.30 -11.69
N ALA A 125 4.43 3.37 -12.23
CA ALA A 125 5.64 2.76 -11.65
C ALA A 125 6.18 3.51 -10.42
N GLY A 126 5.30 3.99 -9.53
CA GLY A 126 5.66 4.55 -8.23
C GLY A 126 6.09 3.52 -7.17
N TRP A 127 6.43 2.30 -7.59
CA TRP A 127 6.80 1.18 -6.72
C TRP A 127 8.20 0.73 -7.13
N GLY A 128 9.17 0.94 -6.23
CA GLY A 128 10.59 0.72 -6.54
C GLY A 128 10.86 -0.65 -7.15
N SER A 129 11.54 -0.65 -8.29
CA SER A 129 12.24 -1.81 -8.83
C SER A 129 13.41 -2.15 -7.91
N GLY A 130 13.12 -2.84 -6.81
CA GLY A 130 14.12 -3.40 -5.91
C GLY A 130 14.51 -4.78 -6.42
N GLY A 131 15.55 -4.84 -7.23
CA GLY A 131 16.19 -6.08 -7.65
C GLY A 131 16.75 -6.89 -6.48
N ASP A 132 16.49 -8.19 -6.59
CA ASP A 132 17.17 -9.37 -6.03
C ASP A 132 17.31 -9.63 -4.51
N GLY A 133 17.13 -10.91 -4.17
CA GLY A 133 17.66 -11.52 -2.94
C GLY A 133 16.65 -11.96 -1.88
N GLY A 134 15.56 -12.65 -2.23
CA GLY A 134 14.66 -13.28 -1.25
C GLY A 134 14.52 -14.78 -1.51
N GLY A 135 15.44 -15.58 -0.95
CA GLY A 135 15.38 -17.04 -1.00
C GLY A 135 14.21 -17.57 -0.17
N GLY A 136 13.15 -17.99 -0.85
CA GLY A 136 11.94 -18.58 -0.29
C GLY A 136 10.91 -18.71 -1.41
N GLY A 137 9.97 -19.65 -1.34
CA GLY A 137 9.01 -20.01 -2.41
C GLY A 137 8.05 -18.90 -2.90
N PHE A 138 8.35 -17.63 -2.63
CA PHE A 138 7.56 -16.43 -2.94
C PHE A 138 8.12 -15.60 -4.10
N GLY A 139 9.02 -16.17 -4.93
CA GLY A 139 9.68 -15.47 -6.04
C GLY A 139 8.70 -14.83 -7.05
N ASN A 140 7.52 -15.43 -7.23
CA ASN A 140 6.49 -14.98 -8.18
C ASN A 140 5.60 -13.85 -7.64
N ILE A 141 5.71 -13.49 -6.35
CA ILE A 141 4.97 -12.37 -5.74
C ILE A 141 5.66 -11.04 -6.12
N PRO A 142 4.93 -9.98 -6.55
CA PRO A 142 5.46 -8.64 -6.77
C PRO A 142 6.33 -8.21 -5.62
N ALA A 143 7.45 -7.56 -5.92
CA ALA A 143 8.41 -7.13 -4.90
C ALA A 143 7.75 -6.30 -3.77
N ALA A 144 6.66 -5.59 -4.10
CA ALA A 144 5.87 -4.83 -3.14
C ALA A 144 5.11 -5.66 -2.11
N MET A 145 4.68 -6.87 -2.46
CA MET A 145 3.93 -7.78 -1.59
C MET A 145 4.79 -8.92 -1.04
N ARG A 146 5.98 -9.17 -1.61
CA ARG A 146 6.86 -10.26 -1.18
C ARG A 146 7.47 -10.03 0.20
N LYS A 147 7.88 -8.79 0.49
CA LYS A 147 8.59 -8.42 1.71
C LYS A 147 7.70 -8.35 2.97
N ARG A 148 6.46 -8.82 2.88
CA ARG A 148 5.54 -9.03 4.01
C ARG A 148 5.27 -10.51 4.30
N CYS A 149 5.85 -11.44 3.54
CA CYS A 149 5.53 -12.86 3.62
C CYS A 149 6.44 -13.69 4.54
N THR A 150 7.65 -13.21 4.84
CA THR A 150 8.50 -13.83 5.86
C THR A 150 8.47 -13.00 7.13
N LYS A 151 8.57 -13.67 8.29
CA LYS A 151 8.63 -12.98 9.58
C LYS A 151 9.88 -12.10 9.65
N GLU A 152 11.00 -12.59 9.12
CA GLU A 152 12.27 -11.87 9.07
C GLU A 152 12.15 -10.56 8.28
N ASP A 153 11.54 -10.58 7.09
CA ASP A 153 11.35 -9.37 6.29
C ASP A 153 10.40 -8.37 6.98
N ARG A 154 9.32 -8.87 7.61
CA ARG A 154 8.39 -8.01 8.37
C ARG A 154 9.09 -7.34 9.54
N LEU A 155 9.84 -8.10 10.35
CA LEU A 155 10.60 -7.57 11.49
C LEU A 155 11.69 -6.58 11.06
N ALA A 156 12.39 -6.86 9.96
CA ALA A 156 13.38 -5.94 9.41
C ALA A 156 12.74 -4.60 8.99
N ARG A 157 11.56 -4.65 8.35
CA ARG A 157 10.82 -3.45 7.93
C ARG A 157 10.20 -2.68 9.10
N LEU A 158 9.67 -3.39 10.08
CA LEU A 158 9.20 -2.82 11.34
C LEU A 158 10.35 -2.04 11.97
N SER A 159 11.49 -2.68 12.21
CA SER A 159 12.66 -2.04 12.81
C SER A 159 13.14 -0.81 12.02
N ALA A 160 13.28 -0.93 10.69
CA ALA A 160 13.72 0.16 9.83
C ALA A 160 12.81 1.40 9.84
N ASN A 161 11.51 1.21 10.13
CA ASN A 161 10.52 2.28 10.16
C ASN A 161 10.07 2.65 11.58
N GLY A 162 10.79 2.21 12.61
CA GLY A 162 10.50 2.54 14.00
C GLY A 162 9.29 1.81 14.58
N GLY A 163 8.93 0.65 14.02
CA GLY A 163 8.08 -0.35 14.69
C GLY A 163 8.92 -1.21 15.63
N ASN A 164 8.28 -2.15 16.32
CA ASN A 164 8.93 -3.13 17.19
C ASN A 164 8.22 -4.49 17.08
N GLU A 165 8.77 -5.53 17.72
CA GLU A 165 8.19 -6.88 17.66
C GLU A 165 6.77 -6.95 18.24
N LYS A 166 6.43 -6.09 19.21
CA LYS A 166 5.06 -6.03 19.74
C LYS A 166 4.03 -5.66 18.67
N CYS A 167 4.42 -4.92 17.62
CA CYS A 167 3.53 -4.66 16.48
C CYS A 167 3.19 -5.95 15.74
N GLU A 168 4.18 -6.82 15.52
CA GLU A 168 3.97 -8.13 14.86
C GLU A 168 3.09 -9.02 15.73
N ASP A 169 3.40 -9.14 17.03
CA ASP A 169 2.62 -9.94 17.97
C ASP A 169 1.17 -9.46 18.05
N ALA A 170 0.96 -8.14 18.13
CA ALA A 170 -0.36 -7.53 18.14
C ALA A 170 -1.15 -7.84 16.86
N VAL A 171 -0.50 -7.82 15.70
CA VAL A 171 -1.15 -8.21 14.43
C VAL A 171 -1.57 -9.67 14.46
N VAL A 172 -0.69 -10.59 14.86
CA VAL A 172 -1.00 -12.03 14.90
C VAL A 172 -2.14 -12.34 15.87
N GLU A 173 -2.15 -11.74 17.07
CA GLU A 173 -3.25 -11.92 18.03
C GLU A 173 -4.58 -11.36 17.50
N ALA A 174 -4.53 -10.24 16.78
CA ALA A 174 -5.72 -9.70 16.11
C ALA A 174 -6.26 -10.64 15.02
N LEU A 175 -5.38 -11.26 14.23
CA LEU A 175 -5.77 -12.26 13.23
C LEU A 175 -6.40 -13.49 13.90
N ARG A 176 -5.86 -13.95 15.03
CA ARG A 176 -6.46 -15.05 15.83
C ARG A 176 -7.84 -14.69 16.37
N PHE A 177 -8.03 -13.47 16.86
CA PHE A 177 -9.36 -12.97 17.25
C PHE A 177 -10.34 -13.03 16.08
N LEU A 178 -9.92 -12.54 14.91
CA LEU A 178 -10.74 -12.53 13.70
C LEU A 178 -11.06 -13.95 13.25
N GLN A 179 -10.12 -14.89 13.31
CA GLN A 179 -10.39 -16.30 13.02
C GLN A 179 -11.47 -16.89 13.94
N LYS A 180 -11.38 -16.64 15.26
CA LYS A 180 -12.36 -17.14 16.25
C LYS A 180 -13.77 -16.58 16.06
N THR A 181 -13.89 -15.41 15.44
CA THR A 181 -15.16 -14.68 15.26
C THR A 181 -15.75 -14.79 13.86
N GLN A 182 -15.14 -15.60 12.98
CA GLN A 182 -15.66 -15.84 11.64
C GLN A 182 -17.01 -16.59 11.69
N ASN A 183 -17.98 -16.11 10.91
CA ASN A 183 -19.26 -16.78 10.74
C ASN A 183 -19.08 -18.09 9.96
N LYS A 184 -20.03 -19.02 10.09
CA LYS A 184 -20.02 -20.31 9.37
C LYS A 184 -19.99 -20.19 7.84
N ASP A 185 -20.48 -19.07 7.30
CA ASP A 185 -20.47 -18.78 5.86
C ASP A 185 -19.17 -18.12 5.38
N GLY A 186 -18.17 -17.95 6.25
CA GLY A 186 -16.89 -17.31 5.94
C GLY A 186 -16.87 -15.79 6.12
N SER A 187 -18.02 -15.18 6.41
CA SER A 187 -18.13 -13.72 6.62
C SER A 187 -17.82 -13.28 8.05
N TRP A 188 -17.77 -11.96 8.27
CA TRP A 188 -17.79 -11.36 9.60
C TRP A 188 -18.96 -10.40 9.77
N ASP A 189 -19.39 -10.21 11.03
CA ASP A 189 -20.50 -9.32 11.39
C ASP A 189 -21.86 -9.81 10.84
N GLU A 190 -22.94 -9.08 11.13
CA GLU A 190 -24.29 -9.41 10.66
C GLU A 190 -24.84 -8.37 9.69
N LYS A 191 -24.61 -7.09 9.96
CA LYS A 191 -25.27 -5.98 9.24
C LYS A 191 -24.54 -5.58 7.95
N HIS A 192 -23.21 -5.54 7.97
CA HIS A 192 -22.36 -5.10 6.87
C HIS A 192 -21.33 -6.17 6.50
N LYS A 193 -21.80 -7.40 6.32
CA LYS A 193 -20.98 -8.60 6.09
C LYS A 193 -19.93 -8.42 5.00
N VAL A 194 -20.31 -7.83 3.87
CA VAL A 194 -19.41 -7.67 2.71
C VAL A 194 -18.27 -6.70 3.02
N ALA A 195 -18.56 -5.53 3.60
CA ALA A 195 -17.50 -4.60 4.02
C ALA A 195 -16.59 -5.21 5.09
N MET A 196 -17.17 -5.82 6.13
CA MET A 196 -16.38 -6.35 7.24
C MET A 196 -15.49 -7.50 6.76
N THR A 197 -16.02 -8.40 5.93
CA THR A 197 -15.23 -9.48 5.34
C THR A 197 -14.12 -8.94 4.44
N GLY A 198 -14.38 -7.87 3.67
CA GLY A 198 -13.35 -7.22 2.87
C GLY A 198 -12.22 -6.62 3.73
N LEU A 199 -12.55 -5.89 4.81
CA LEU A 199 -11.54 -5.33 5.72
C LEU A 199 -10.71 -6.42 6.41
N VAL A 200 -11.37 -7.47 6.90
CA VAL A 200 -10.69 -8.58 7.58
C VAL A 200 -9.82 -9.37 6.62
N LEU A 201 -10.30 -9.66 5.42
CA LEU A 201 -9.50 -10.31 4.38
C LEU A 201 -8.29 -9.44 4.01
N LEU A 202 -8.45 -8.11 3.91
CA LEU A 202 -7.31 -7.22 3.71
C LEU A 202 -6.28 -7.36 4.83
N ALA A 203 -6.68 -7.42 6.10
CA ALA A 203 -5.75 -7.61 7.22
C ALA A 203 -4.95 -8.92 7.09
N TYR A 204 -5.63 -10.06 6.87
CA TYR A 204 -4.95 -11.33 6.60
C TYR A 204 -3.93 -11.22 5.46
N LEU A 205 -4.35 -10.71 4.30
CA LEU A 205 -3.48 -10.54 3.14
C LEU A 205 -2.34 -9.54 3.39
N GLY A 206 -2.54 -8.58 4.29
CA GLY A 206 -1.55 -7.60 4.73
C GLY A 206 -0.39 -8.21 5.50
N HIS A 207 -0.69 -9.20 6.35
CA HIS A 207 0.32 -10.04 6.99
C HIS A 207 0.86 -11.15 6.06
N CYS A 208 0.38 -11.19 4.80
CA CYS A 208 0.64 -12.25 3.83
C CYS A 208 0.09 -13.62 4.26
N GLU A 209 -1.01 -13.63 4.99
CA GLU A 209 -1.80 -14.85 5.19
C GLU A 209 -2.64 -15.12 3.96
N THR A 210 -2.50 -16.33 3.40
CA THR A 210 -3.09 -16.74 2.12
C THR A 210 -3.82 -18.07 2.28
N PRO A 211 -4.53 -18.58 1.26
CA PRO A 211 -5.10 -19.93 1.32
C PRO A 211 -4.10 -21.05 1.64
N LEU A 212 -2.79 -20.82 1.44
CA LEU A 212 -1.73 -21.77 1.75
C LEU A 212 -1.18 -21.66 3.17
N SER A 213 -1.62 -20.67 3.95
CA SER A 213 -1.17 -20.48 5.34
C SER A 213 -1.59 -21.66 6.21
N GLU A 214 -0.68 -22.14 7.06
CA GLU A 214 -0.92 -23.26 7.97
C GLU A 214 -2.02 -22.95 8.99
N GLU A 215 -1.95 -21.79 9.65
CA GLU A 215 -2.90 -21.40 10.70
C GLU A 215 -4.19 -20.77 10.13
N PHE A 216 -4.05 -19.86 9.16
CA PHE A 216 -5.15 -19.01 8.70
C PHE A 216 -5.72 -19.40 7.33
N GLY A 217 -5.17 -20.41 6.64
CA GLY A 217 -5.52 -20.71 5.25
C GLY A 217 -6.99 -21.03 5.01
N LEU A 218 -7.61 -21.79 5.91
CA LEU A 218 -9.05 -22.09 5.83
C LEU A 218 -9.91 -20.84 6.03
N THR A 219 -9.54 -19.99 6.98
CA THR A 219 -10.22 -18.72 7.28
C THR A 219 -10.17 -17.78 6.08
N VAL A 220 -8.98 -17.62 5.49
CA VAL A 220 -8.75 -16.80 4.29
C VAL A 220 -9.53 -17.36 3.10
N THR A 221 -9.49 -18.67 2.88
CA THR A 221 -10.23 -19.32 1.79
C THR A 221 -11.73 -19.08 1.92
N ALA A 222 -12.30 -19.28 3.11
CA ALA A 222 -13.72 -19.07 3.36
C ALA A 222 -14.13 -17.60 3.14
N ALA A 223 -13.31 -16.64 3.55
CA ALA A 223 -13.54 -15.22 3.32
C ALA A 223 -13.57 -14.86 1.83
N ILE A 224 -12.62 -15.39 1.05
CA ILE A 224 -12.57 -15.18 -0.40
C ILE A 224 -13.80 -15.81 -1.06
N THR A 225 -14.12 -17.07 -0.73
CA THR A 225 -15.29 -17.77 -1.26
C THR A 225 -16.58 -17.03 -0.98
N PHE A 226 -16.78 -16.50 0.24
CA PHE A 226 -17.94 -15.69 0.58
C PHE A 226 -18.10 -14.47 -0.34
N LEU A 227 -17.03 -13.69 -0.54
CA LEU A 227 -17.07 -12.50 -1.39
C LEU A 227 -17.28 -12.85 -2.86
N VAL A 228 -16.63 -13.91 -3.36
CA VAL A 228 -16.82 -14.42 -4.72
C VAL A 228 -18.26 -14.86 -4.95
N ASP A 229 -18.85 -15.60 -4.01
CA ASP A 229 -20.25 -16.02 -4.09
C ASP A 229 -21.21 -14.83 -4.16
N VAL A 230 -20.94 -13.78 -3.39
CA VAL A 230 -21.73 -12.54 -3.43
C VAL A 230 -21.59 -11.85 -4.78
N ALA A 231 -20.37 -11.71 -5.31
CA ALA A 231 -20.12 -11.11 -6.61
C ALA A 231 -20.81 -11.89 -7.74
N VAL A 232 -20.63 -13.21 -7.80
CA VAL A 232 -21.21 -14.08 -8.84
C VAL A 232 -22.74 -13.99 -8.83
N LYS A 233 -23.38 -14.09 -7.65
CA LYS A 233 -24.85 -13.98 -7.51
C LYS A 233 -25.39 -12.62 -7.97
N ASN A 234 -24.56 -11.57 -7.91
CA ASN A 234 -24.97 -10.19 -8.14
C ASN A 234 -24.24 -9.51 -9.31
N LYS A 235 -23.66 -10.29 -10.23
CA LYS A 235 -22.98 -9.81 -11.44
C LYS A 235 -21.89 -8.77 -11.12
N GLY A 236 -20.95 -9.14 -10.25
CA GLY A 236 -19.84 -8.31 -9.80
C GLY A 236 -20.17 -7.34 -8.66
N LYS A 237 -21.44 -7.06 -8.37
CA LYS A 237 -21.79 -6.13 -7.30
C LYS A 237 -21.59 -6.76 -5.91
N LEU A 238 -20.71 -6.18 -5.11
CA LEU A 238 -20.45 -6.58 -3.73
C LEU A 238 -21.20 -5.69 -2.72
N ALA A 239 -22.24 -6.19 -2.07
CA ALA A 239 -22.86 -5.53 -0.92
C ALA A 239 -23.76 -6.47 -0.10
N THR A 240 -23.97 -6.13 1.18
CA THR A 240 -24.95 -6.82 2.03
C THR A 240 -26.39 -6.37 1.73
N ASN A 241 -26.59 -5.05 1.50
CA ASN A 241 -27.91 -4.48 1.19
C ASN A 241 -27.83 -3.42 0.08
N TYR A 242 -28.26 -3.76 -1.13
CA TYR A 242 -28.24 -2.86 -2.30
C TYR A 242 -29.24 -1.70 -2.23
N ARG A 243 -30.20 -1.70 -1.28
CA ARG A 243 -31.12 -0.57 -1.08
C ARG A 243 -30.49 0.53 -0.23
N ASP A 244 -29.47 0.21 0.56
CA ASP A 244 -28.74 1.21 1.34
C ASP A 244 -27.75 1.93 0.43
N ARG A 245 -27.90 3.24 0.24
CA ARG A 245 -27.00 4.03 -0.62
C ARG A 245 -25.53 4.03 -0.16
N HIS A 246 -25.22 3.57 1.05
CA HIS A 246 -23.84 3.39 1.52
C HIS A 246 -23.15 2.14 0.95
N TRP A 247 -23.87 1.29 0.20
CA TRP A 247 -23.31 0.04 -0.35
C TRP A 247 -22.08 0.23 -1.24
N CYS A 248 -21.87 1.43 -1.78
CA CYS A 248 -20.65 1.80 -2.52
C CYS A 248 -19.35 1.66 -1.69
N TYR A 249 -19.42 1.81 -0.36
CA TYR A 249 -18.30 1.51 0.54
C TYR A 249 -18.04 0.01 0.61
N GLU A 250 -19.09 -0.79 0.84
CA GLU A 250 -18.97 -2.26 0.91
C GLU A 250 -18.38 -2.82 -0.39
N HIS A 251 -18.86 -2.30 -1.52
CA HIS A 251 -18.36 -2.71 -2.83
C HIS A 251 -16.88 -2.44 -2.97
N ALA A 252 -16.43 -1.19 -2.77
CA ALA A 252 -15.03 -0.83 -2.97
C ALA A 252 -14.08 -1.60 -2.04
N ILE A 253 -14.46 -1.74 -0.76
CA ILE A 253 -13.66 -2.48 0.24
C ILE A 253 -13.53 -3.96 -0.17
N ALA A 254 -14.63 -4.60 -0.54
CA ALA A 254 -14.60 -6.00 -0.95
C ALA A 254 -13.90 -6.20 -2.29
N THR A 255 -14.08 -5.30 -3.27
CA THR A 255 -13.36 -5.31 -4.55
C THR A 255 -11.85 -5.20 -4.34
N TYR A 256 -11.42 -4.32 -3.42
CA TYR A 256 -10.02 -4.22 -3.02
C TYR A 256 -9.52 -5.58 -2.47
N ALA A 257 -10.26 -6.17 -1.53
CA ALA A 257 -9.87 -7.43 -0.91
C ALA A 257 -9.75 -8.60 -1.91
N ILE A 258 -10.74 -8.80 -2.78
CA ILE A 258 -10.69 -9.89 -3.78
C ILE A 258 -9.66 -9.63 -4.87
N SER A 259 -9.31 -8.36 -5.15
CA SER A 259 -8.22 -8.03 -6.05
C SER A 259 -6.86 -8.43 -5.48
N GLU A 260 -6.57 -8.11 -4.21
CA GLU A 260 -5.34 -8.59 -3.56
C GLU A 260 -5.33 -10.12 -3.45
N ALA A 261 -6.47 -10.74 -3.14
CA ALA A 261 -6.61 -12.19 -3.07
C ALA A 261 -6.30 -12.86 -4.42
N LEU A 262 -6.85 -12.33 -5.53
CA LEU A 262 -6.58 -12.81 -6.87
C LEU A 262 -5.08 -12.74 -7.18
N THR A 263 -4.45 -11.60 -6.92
CA THR A 263 -3.00 -11.44 -7.10
C THR A 263 -2.22 -12.54 -6.36
N PHE A 264 -2.47 -12.74 -5.06
CA PHE A 264 -1.85 -13.84 -4.30
C PHE A 264 -2.12 -15.22 -4.86
N CYS A 265 -3.39 -15.53 -5.16
CA CYS A 265 -3.79 -16.83 -5.65
C CYS A 265 -3.09 -17.16 -6.99
N THR A 266 -3.10 -16.23 -7.94
CA THR A 266 -2.43 -16.40 -9.23
C THR A 266 -0.93 -16.66 -9.07
N MET A 267 -0.25 -15.93 -8.19
CA MET A 267 1.21 -16.01 -8.04
C MET A 267 1.67 -17.25 -7.26
N LEU A 268 0.83 -17.72 -6.34
CA LEU A 268 1.05 -18.94 -5.56
C LEU A 268 0.52 -20.20 -6.25
N GLY A 269 -0.11 -20.06 -7.42
CA GLY A 269 -0.71 -21.18 -8.13
C GLY A 269 -1.95 -21.78 -7.43
N VAL A 270 -2.62 -20.99 -6.59
CA VAL A 270 -3.86 -21.38 -5.93
C VAL A 270 -5.04 -21.03 -6.84
N HIS A 271 -5.88 -22.01 -7.14
CA HIS A 271 -7.09 -21.79 -7.94
C HIS A 271 -8.32 -21.73 -7.04
N ILE A 272 -8.96 -20.56 -6.96
CA ILE A 272 -10.29 -20.38 -6.36
C ILE A 272 -11.31 -20.17 -7.49
N PRO A 273 -12.36 -21.01 -7.59
CA PRO A 273 -13.37 -20.89 -8.64
C PRO A 273 -13.98 -19.49 -8.72
N ASN A 274 -14.15 -18.98 -9.94
CA ASN A 274 -14.75 -17.67 -10.26
C ASN A 274 -14.05 -16.43 -9.67
N LEU A 275 -12.93 -16.56 -8.95
CA LEU A 275 -12.26 -15.42 -8.33
C LEU A 275 -11.81 -14.38 -9.37
N GLN A 276 -11.26 -14.83 -10.51
CA GLN A 276 -10.81 -13.95 -11.58
C GLN A 276 -11.98 -13.17 -12.22
N GLU A 277 -13.05 -13.87 -12.60
CA GLU A 277 -14.25 -13.27 -13.21
C GLU A 277 -14.98 -12.34 -12.22
N ALA A 278 -15.16 -12.78 -10.98
CA ALA A 278 -15.76 -11.96 -9.92
C ALA A 278 -14.98 -10.66 -9.69
N THR A 279 -13.64 -10.74 -9.68
CA THR A 279 -12.76 -9.57 -9.52
C THR A 279 -12.85 -8.65 -10.74
N GLN A 280 -12.81 -9.19 -11.96
CA GLN A 280 -12.97 -8.43 -13.20
C GLN A 280 -14.27 -7.63 -13.20
N ASP A 281 -15.40 -8.28 -12.92
CA ASP A 281 -16.71 -7.65 -12.93
C ASP A 281 -16.84 -6.59 -11.83
N ALA A 282 -16.32 -6.88 -10.63
CA ALA A 282 -16.35 -5.95 -9.51
C ALA A 282 -15.50 -4.69 -9.79
N VAL A 283 -14.29 -4.83 -10.33
CA VAL A 283 -13.47 -3.68 -10.69
C VAL A 283 -14.09 -2.90 -11.86
N GLN A 284 -14.62 -3.60 -12.87
CA GLN A 284 -15.28 -2.95 -14.01
C GLN A 284 -16.55 -2.19 -13.60
N TRP A 285 -17.27 -2.67 -12.56
CA TRP A 285 -18.39 -1.93 -11.98
C TRP A 285 -17.96 -0.55 -11.47
N ILE A 286 -16.85 -0.48 -10.72
CA ILE A 286 -16.31 0.80 -10.20
C ILE A 286 -16.01 1.76 -11.34
N ILE A 287 -15.37 1.27 -12.41
CA ILE A 287 -15.00 2.09 -13.57
C ILE A 287 -16.22 2.59 -14.32
N ASN A 288 -17.22 1.72 -14.53
CA ASN A 288 -18.40 2.04 -15.31
C ASN A 288 -19.34 3.03 -14.61
N ASN A 289 -19.35 3.05 -13.27
CA ASN A 289 -20.27 3.86 -12.47
C ASN A 289 -19.54 5.04 -11.78
N GLN A 290 -18.59 5.65 -12.48
CA GLN A 290 -17.93 6.88 -12.02
C GLN A 290 -18.80 8.10 -12.32
N HIS A 291 -18.89 9.03 -11.37
CA HIS A 291 -19.66 10.25 -11.55
C HIS A 291 -19.05 11.14 -12.65
N LYS A 292 -19.87 11.96 -13.33
CA LYS A 292 -19.44 12.95 -14.35
C LYS A 292 -18.39 13.97 -13.86
N SER A 293 -18.21 14.08 -12.55
CA SER A 293 -17.20 14.93 -11.89
C SER A 293 -15.83 14.25 -11.80
N GLY A 294 -15.74 12.95 -12.06
CA GLY A 294 -14.60 12.08 -11.78
C GLY A 294 -14.65 11.42 -10.39
N GLY A 295 -15.56 11.82 -9.50
CA GLY A 295 -15.72 11.20 -8.19
C GLY A 295 -16.63 9.96 -8.20
N TRP A 296 -17.00 9.49 -7.00
CA TRP A 296 -18.04 8.49 -6.79
C TRP A 296 -18.98 8.95 -5.69
N ASP A 297 -20.26 8.64 -5.83
CA ASP A 297 -21.31 9.11 -4.92
C ASP A 297 -22.12 7.95 -4.32
N TYR A 298 -22.91 8.28 -3.31
CA TYR A 298 -23.82 7.38 -2.63
C TYR A 298 -24.76 6.66 -3.61
N GLY A 299 -24.73 5.33 -3.54
CA GLY A 299 -25.49 4.43 -4.39
C GLY A 299 -25.00 4.37 -5.84
N TYR A 300 -23.74 4.80 -6.10
CA TYR A 300 -23.20 4.93 -7.45
C TYR A 300 -24.02 5.86 -8.35
N SER A 301 -24.56 6.96 -7.79
CA SER A 301 -25.18 8.00 -8.61
C SER A 301 -24.11 8.69 -9.47
N GLU A 302 -24.39 8.84 -10.77
CA GLU A 302 -23.42 9.35 -11.75
C GLU A 302 -23.64 10.83 -12.13
N ASP A 303 -24.75 11.42 -11.70
CA ASP A 303 -25.21 12.76 -12.09
C ASP A 303 -25.84 13.56 -10.93
N SER A 304 -25.65 13.09 -9.69
CA SER A 304 -26.07 13.77 -8.48
C SER A 304 -25.45 15.17 -8.36
N ALA A 305 -26.24 16.14 -7.85
CA ALA A 305 -25.75 17.51 -7.65
C ALA A 305 -24.57 17.62 -6.67
N ARG A 306 -24.37 16.63 -5.78
CA ARG A 306 -23.22 16.59 -4.88
C ARG A 306 -21.91 16.40 -5.65
N GLY A 307 -21.97 15.67 -6.76
CA GLY A 307 -20.80 15.37 -7.57
C GLY A 307 -19.89 14.29 -7.01
N GLY A 308 -20.32 13.52 -6.01
CA GLY A 308 -19.48 12.52 -5.32
C GLY A 308 -18.97 12.96 -3.96
N ASP A 309 -18.30 12.03 -3.28
CA ASP A 309 -17.76 12.20 -1.94
C ASP A 309 -16.33 11.63 -1.85
N LEU A 310 -15.38 12.39 -1.29
CA LEU A 310 -13.99 11.97 -1.20
C LEU A 310 -13.80 10.70 -0.36
N SER A 311 -14.59 10.46 0.70
CA SER A 311 -14.42 9.22 1.49
C SER A 311 -14.84 7.98 0.70
N ILE A 312 -15.76 8.11 -0.25
CA ILE A 312 -16.11 7.04 -1.20
C ILE A 312 -14.99 6.92 -2.23
N ALA A 313 -14.62 8.03 -2.87
CA ALA A 313 -13.60 8.05 -3.91
C ALA A 313 -12.28 7.42 -3.44
N ALA A 314 -11.89 7.64 -2.18
CA ALA A 314 -10.66 7.07 -1.63
C ALA A 314 -10.66 5.53 -1.59
N TRP A 315 -11.78 4.90 -1.25
CA TRP A 315 -11.91 3.44 -1.32
C TRP A 315 -11.92 2.93 -2.76
N GLN A 316 -12.63 3.62 -3.66
CA GLN A 316 -12.69 3.24 -5.08
C GLN A 316 -11.30 3.32 -5.71
N MET A 317 -10.52 4.37 -5.43
CA MET A 317 -9.17 4.54 -5.96
C MET A 317 -8.20 3.46 -5.44
N GLN A 318 -8.33 3.01 -4.18
CA GLN A 318 -7.54 1.87 -3.68
C GLN A 318 -7.94 0.56 -4.36
N ALA A 319 -9.25 0.31 -4.52
CA ALA A 319 -9.75 -0.87 -5.21
C ALA A 319 -9.31 -0.93 -6.67
N LEU A 320 -9.36 0.21 -7.39
CA LEU A 320 -8.87 0.34 -8.76
C LEU A 320 -7.36 0.07 -8.84
N LYS A 321 -6.56 0.61 -7.90
CA LYS A 321 -5.13 0.35 -7.85
C LYS A 321 -4.82 -1.13 -7.66
N ALA A 322 -5.51 -1.80 -6.74
CA ALA A 322 -5.37 -3.23 -6.52
C ALA A 322 -5.83 -4.05 -7.73
N GLY A 323 -6.96 -3.67 -8.33
CA GLY A 323 -7.47 -4.26 -9.56
C GLY A 323 -6.44 -4.20 -10.70
N HIS A 324 -5.74 -3.08 -10.86
CA HIS A 324 -4.67 -2.99 -11.85
C HIS A 324 -3.47 -3.92 -11.56
N THR A 325 -3.14 -4.16 -10.29
CA THR A 325 -2.07 -5.10 -9.89
C THR A 325 -2.39 -6.56 -10.23
N THR A 326 -3.65 -6.91 -10.45
CA THR A 326 -4.05 -8.27 -10.89
C THR A 326 -3.64 -8.59 -12.33
N GLY A 327 -3.34 -7.58 -13.16
CA GLY A 327 -3.07 -7.77 -14.58
C GLY A 327 -4.33 -8.00 -15.44
N LEU A 328 -5.53 -7.84 -14.88
CA LEU A 328 -6.80 -7.92 -15.61
C LEU A 328 -6.93 -6.82 -16.68
N GLU A 329 -7.63 -7.14 -17.77
CA GLU A 329 -7.94 -6.18 -18.84
C GLU A 329 -9.14 -5.30 -18.44
N LEU A 330 -8.84 -4.11 -17.92
CA LEU A 330 -9.83 -3.17 -17.41
C LEU A 330 -10.14 -2.06 -18.43
N LYS A 331 -11.36 -2.05 -18.97
CA LYS A 331 -11.78 -1.06 -19.97
C LYS A 331 -11.91 0.32 -19.31
N ASN A 332 -11.41 1.37 -19.97
CA ASN A 332 -11.45 2.76 -19.51
C ASN A 332 -10.71 3.03 -18.18
N TYR A 333 -9.82 2.12 -17.75
CA TYR A 333 -9.11 2.26 -16.49
C TYR A 333 -8.30 3.57 -16.39
N ARG A 334 -7.50 3.89 -17.42
CA ARG A 334 -6.62 5.08 -17.40
C ARG A 334 -7.41 6.39 -17.34
N SER A 335 -8.51 6.50 -18.09
CA SER A 335 -9.37 7.69 -18.08
C SER A 335 -10.08 7.82 -16.74
N CYS A 336 -10.57 6.72 -16.17
CA CYS A 336 -11.20 6.67 -14.86
C CYS A 336 -10.26 7.15 -13.74
N ILE A 337 -9.02 6.63 -13.69
CA ILE A 337 -8.00 7.07 -12.74
C ILE A 337 -7.67 8.55 -12.91
N THR A 338 -7.54 9.02 -14.15
CA THR A 338 -7.23 10.43 -14.43
C THR A 338 -8.32 11.36 -13.93
N ALA A 339 -9.59 11.01 -14.18
CA ALA A 339 -10.74 11.76 -13.68
C ALA A 339 -10.85 11.71 -12.15
N GLY A 340 -10.61 10.54 -11.55
CA GLY A 340 -10.60 10.35 -10.10
C GLY A 340 -9.54 11.20 -9.39
N LEU A 341 -8.31 11.23 -9.92
CA LEU A 341 -7.25 12.07 -9.35
C LEU A 341 -7.54 13.56 -9.50
N LYS A 342 -8.12 13.97 -10.63
CA LYS A 342 -8.58 15.35 -10.80
C LYS A 342 -9.61 15.70 -9.72
N TYR A 343 -10.63 14.86 -9.54
CA TYR A 343 -11.65 15.02 -8.52
C TYR A 343 -11.04 15.15 -7.11
N VAL A 344 -10.10 14.25 -6.74
CA VAL A 344 -9.42 14.29 -5.44
C VAL A 344 -8.67 15.60 -5.22
N ARG A 345 -7.92 16.09 -6.21
CA ARG A 345 -7.18 17.37 -6.10
C ARG A 345 -8.11 18.57 -5.91
N GLU A 346 -9.26 18.57 -6.57
CA GLU A 346 -10.28 19.61 -6.39
C GLU A 346 -10.96 19.58 -5.01
N ARG A 347 -10.68 18.56 -4.18
CA ARG A 347 -11.11 18.51 -2.77
C ARG A 347 -10.08 19.08 -1.80
N GLN A 348 -8.88 19.43 -2.26
CA GLN A 348 -7.86 20.03 -1.42
C GLN A 348 -8.13 21.53 -1.21
N GLY A 349 -8.16 21.97 0.04
CA GLY A 349 -8.19 23.37 0.44
C GLY A 349 -6.80 24.02 0.35
N SER A 350 -6.75 25.36 0.41
CA SER A 350 -5.49 26.13 0.38
C SER A 350 -4.56 25.82 1.55
N ASN A 351 -5.10 25.35 2.68
CA ASN A 351 -4.35 24.91 3.86
C ASN A 351 -3.77 23.48 3.71
N GLY A 352 -4.01 22.80 2.59
CA GLY A 352 -3.55 21.43 2.33
C GLY A 352 -4.49 20.32 2.80
N ALA A 353 -5.52 20.64 3.60
CA ALA A 353 -6.51 19.67 4.06
C ALA A 353 -7.50 19.27 2.95
N PHE A 354 -8.06 18.07 3.03
CA PHE A 354 -9.03 17.59 2.04
C PHE A 354 -10.45 17.52 2.58
N ALA A 355 -11.43 17.86 1.74
CA ALA A 355 -12.84 17.93 2.08
C ALA A 355 -13.63 16.72 1.55
N TYR A 356 -14.76 16.39 2.17
CA TYR A 356 -15.74 15.44 1.61
C TYR A 356 -16.25 15.92 0.26
N THR A 357 -16.68 17.19 0.22
CA THR A 357 -17.16 17.92 -0.95
C THR A 357 -16.65 19.36 -0.90
N GLY A 358 -16.61 20.04 -2.05
CA GLY A 358 -16.00 21.37 -2.14
C GLY A 358 -14.51 21.32 -1.75
N ASN A 359 -14.01 22.36 -1.08
CA ASN A 359 -12.59 22.46 -0.69
C ASN A 359 -12.39 22.90 0.77
N ASN A 360 -13.43 22.85 1.61
CA ASN A 360 -13.31 23.14 3.04
C ASN A 360 -12.78 21.90 3.79
N GLY A 361 -11.45 21.74 3.76
CA GLY A 361 -10.78 20.53 4.19
C GLY A 361 -10.94 20.20 5.68
N ARG A 362 -10.90 18.90 6.00
CA ARG A 362 -11.01 18.35 7.35
C ARG A 362 -9.92 17.32 7.57
N ILE A 363 -9.40 17.27 8.80
CA ILE A 363 -8.38 16.31 9.17
C ILE A 363 -8.80 14.86 8.88
N SER A 364 -10.08 14.55 9.11
CA SER A 364 -10.66 13.22 8.92
C SER A 364 -10.50 12.65 7.52
N LEU A 365 -10.37 13.48 6.48
CA LEU A 365 -10.19 13.04 5.09
C LEU A 365 -8.83 13.41 4.49
N THR A 366 -8.01 14.20 5.17
CA THR A 366 -6.71 14.61 4.61
C THR A 366 -5.82 13.41 4.31
N GLY A 367 -5.76 12.42 5.21
CA GLY A 367 -5.03 11.17 4.95
C GLY A 367 -5.51 10.46 3.69
N ALA A 368 -6.82 10.42 3.46
CA ALA A 368 -7.43 9.76 2.31
C ALA A 368 -7.06 10.44 0.99
N GLY A 369 -7.19 11.77 0.93
CA GLY A 369 -6.80 12.55 -0.25
C GLY A 369 -5.31 12.45 -0.56
N VAL A 370 -4.45 12.54 0.47
CA VAL A 370 -3.00 12.36 0.33
C VAL A 370 -2.66 10.99 -0.21
N LEU A 371 -3.22 9.92 0.38
CA LEU A 371 -2.94 8.55 -0.03
C LEU A 371 -3.34 8.30 -1.49
N CYS A 372 -4.50 8.79 -1.93
CA CYS A 372 -4.92 8.68 -3.32
C CYS A 372 -3.89 9.30 -4.28
N ILE A 373 -3.37 10.48 -3.96
CA ILE A 373 -2.34 11.13 -4.78
C ILE A 373 -1.05 10.33 -4.75
N GLN A 374 -0.58 9.94 -3.57
CA GLN A 374 0.66 9.17 -3.41
C GLN A 374 0.66 7.86 -4.19
N GLN A 375 -0.44 7.09 -4.14
CA GLN A 375 -0.55 5.79 -4.80
C GLN A 375 -0.46 5.87 -6.33
N HIS A 376 -0.73 7.04 -6.93
CA HIS A 376 -0.77 7.23 -8.38
C HIS A 376 0.26 8.22 -8.92
N LYS A 377 0.81 9.10 -8.09
CA LYS A 377 1.76 10.17 -8.47
C LYS A 377 3.02 10.22 -7.61
N GLY A 378 3.08 9.40 -6.55
CA GLY A 378 4.23 9.31 -5.64
C GLY A 378 4.21 10.37 -4.53
N ALA A 379 5.03 10.13 -3.49
CA ALA A 379 5.11 10.99 -2.30
C ALA A 379 5.70 12.39 -2.57
N ALA A 380 6.39 12.57 -3.69
CA ALA A 380 6.98 13.84 -4.10
C ALA A 380 5.99 14.78 -4.83
N ASP A 381 4.73 14.39 -5.01
CA ASP A 381 3.71 15.29 -5.55
C ASP A 381 3.47 16.48 -4.60
N SER A 382 3.32 17.68 -5.15
CA SER A 382 3.17 18.91 -4.36
C SER A 382 1.91 18.94 -3.50
N ASP A 383 0.81 18.40 -4.02
CA ASP A 383 -0.47 18.38 -3.31
C ASP A 383 -0.45 17.33 -2.20
N ALA A 384 0.21 16.18 -2.44
CA ALA A 384 0.50 15.21 -1.38
C ALA A 384 1.33 15.84 -0.24
N ARG A 385 2.42 16.55 -0.56
CA ARG A 385 3.26 17.20 0.47
C ARG A 385 2.51 18.25 1.29
N LYS A 386 1.61 19.03 0.67
CA LYS A 386 0.76 20.00 1.40
C LYS A 386 -0.15 19.28 2.41
N GLY A 387 -0.77 18.18 2.01
CA GLY A 387 -1.61 17.40 2.92
C GLY A 387 -0.82 16.70 4.03
N VAL A 388 0.38 16.18 3.73
CA VAL A 388 1.30 15.63 4.75
C VAL A 388 1.67 16.68 5.78
N LYS A 389 1.99 17.91 5.34
CA LYS A 389 2.28 19.03 6.25
C LYS A 389 1.08 19.34 7.15
N PHE A 390 -0.13 19.38 6.58
CA PHE A 390 -1.34 19.58 7.36
C PHE A 390 -1.54 18.48 8.42
N LEU A 391 -1.31 17.21 8.06
CA LEU A 391 -1.39 16.09 9.01
C LEU A 391 -0.34 16.21 10.13
N GLU A 392 0.92 16.51 9.79
CA GLU A 392 1.98 16.69 10.79
C GLU A 392 1.64 17.78 11.82
N GLU A 393 0.99 18.86 11.40
CA GLU A 393 0.63 19.98 12.27
C GLU A 393 -0.65 19.75 13.09
N ASN A 394 -1.55 18.87 12.64
CA ASN A 394 -2.92 18.80 13.20
C ASN A 394 -3.32 17.43 13.75
N SER A 395 -2.63 16.34 13.41
CA SER A 395 -2.98 14.98 13.88
C SER A 395 -2.86 14.85 15.39
N LYS A 396 -3.90 14.26 15.99
CA LYS A 396 -3.97 13.90 17.41
C LYS A 396 -4.50 12.48 17.51
N PHE A 397 -3.94 11.69 18.42
CA PHE A 397 -4.37 10.32 18.65
C PHE A 397 -4.23 10.00 20.13
N ASP A 398 -5.32 9.55 20.73
CA ASP A 398 -5.31 8.83 22.00
C ASP A 398 -6.51 7.87 22.00
N TYR A 399 -6.23 6.57 21.93
CA TYR A 399 -7.24 5.52 21.89
C TYR A 399 -8.17 5.57 23.10
N THR A 400 -7.61 5.86 24.28
CA THR A 400 -8.28 5.75 25.58
C THR A 400 -8.95 7.05 26.03
N LYS A 401 -8.47 8.21 25.57
CA LYS A 401 -8.98 9.54 25.95
C LYS A 401 -9.59 10.32 24.80
N GLY A 402 -9.30 9.93 23.58
CA GLY A 402 -9.72 10.61 22.36
C GLY A 402 -8.85 11.83 22.03
N PRO A 403 -8.86 12.27 20.76
CA PRO A 403 -9.58 11.67 19.63
C PRO A 403 -8.87 10.42 19.08
N ALA A 404 -9.65 9.44 18.58
CA ALA A 404 -9.14 8.21 17.95
C ALA A 404 -10.07 7.71 16.83
N ASN A 405 -10.29 8.55 15.82
CA ASN A 405 -11.08 8.18 14.65
C ASN A 405 -10.31 7.16 13.79
N LEU A 406 -10.63 5.88 13.92
CA LEU A 406 -9.87 4.81 13.26
C LEU A 406 -9.88 4.91 11.74
N TYR A 407 -10.99 5.38 11.14
CA TYR A 407 -11.05 5.61 9.69
C TYR A 407 -10.02 6.66 9.25
N GLU A 408 -9.94 7.78 9.96
CA GLU A 408 -8.95 8.83 9.69
C GLU A 408 -7.52 8.29 9.82
N HIS A 409 -7.26 7.56 10.89
CA HIS A 409 -5.91 7.08 11.21
C HIS A 409 -5.48 5.89 10.35
N TYR A 410 -6.40 5.07 9.83
CA TYR A 410 -6.14 4.08 8.80
C TYR A 410 -5.51 4.71 7.56
N TYR A 411 -6.10 5.80 7.05
CA TYR A 411 -5.54 6.51 5.90
C TYR A 411 -4.28 7.31 6.27
N SER A 412 -4.29 7.97 7.42
CA SER A 412 -3.16 8.82 7.85
C SER A 412 -1.90 8.01 8.13
N ALA A 413 -2.00 6.81 8.71
CA ALA A 413 -0.85 5.93 8.92
C ALA A 413 -0.16 5.57 7.59
N GLN A 414 -0.95 5.21 6.57
CA GLN A 414 -0.44 4.91 5.23
C GLN A 414 0.16 6.15 4.55
N ALA A 415 -0.54 7.28 4.61
CA ALA A 415 -0.08 8.53 4.00
C ALA A 415 1.24 9.01 4.62
N MET A 416 1.37 8.90 5.94
CA MET A 416 2.53 9.37 6.68
C MET A 416 3.73 8.44 6.51
N ILE A 417 3.55 7.10 6.47
CA ILE A 417 4.68 6.21 6.19
C ILE A 417 5.20 6.35 4.75
N ASN A 418 4.30 6.56 3.78
CA ASN A 418 4.67 6.83 2.39
C ASN A 418 5.45 8.15 2.25
N ALA A 419 5.12 9.15 3.08
CA ALA A 419 5.90 10.39 3.15
C ALA A 419 7.28 10.18 3.78
N GLY A 420 7.38 9.23 4.72
CA GLY A 420 8.63 8.87 5.39
C GLY A 420 9.22 10.02 6.22
N GLY A 421 10.51 9.92 6.50
CA GLY A 421 11.28 11.01 7.11
C GLY A 421 10.73 11.49 8.46
N LYS A 422 10.76 12.81 8.68
CA LYS A 422 10.30 13.43 9.93
C LYS A 422 8.79 13.26 10.15
N ALA A 423 8.00 13.41 9.09
CA ALA A 423 6.55 13.27 9.13
C ALA A 423 6.15 11.89 9.67
N TRP A 424 6.70 10.81 9.10
CA TRP A 424 6.47 9.46 9.60
C TRP A 424 6.94 9.28 11.04
N ARG A 425 8.16 9.70 11.40
CA ARG A 425 8.68 9.52 12.76
C ARG A 425 7.79 10.21 13.82
N ASN A 426 7.26 11.38 13.52
CA ASN A 426 6.37 12.12 14.43
C ASN A 426 5.01 11.43 14.55
N TYR A 427 4.41 11.04 13.42
CA TYR A 427 3.14 10.33 13.42
C TYR A 427 3.25 8.95 14.08
N ASN A 428 4.30 8.20 13.80
CA ASN A 428 4.54 6.88 14.38
C ASN A 428 4.62 6.92 15.92
N LYS A 429 5.35 7.90 16.46
CA LYS A 429 5.40 8.15 17.92
C LYS A 429 4.04 8.51 18.51
N LEU A 430 3.17 9.14 17.72
CA LEU A 430 1.84 9.56 18.15
C LEU A 430 0.89 8.36 18.33
N PHE A 431 0.92 7.37 17.43
CA PHE A 431 -0.09 6.29 17.45
C PHE A 431 0.42 4.93 17.91
N ARG A 432 1.67 4.54 17.63
CA ARG A 432 2.12 3.13 17.77
C ARG A 432 1.90 2.58 19.17
N ASP A 433 2.56 3.15 20.16
CA ASP A 433 2.52 2.61 21.54
C ASP A 433 1.13 2.78 22.14
N ASN A 434 0.46 3.90 21.86
CA ASN A 434 -0.91 4.14 22.32
C ASN A 434 -1.92 3.12 21.74
N LEU A 435 -1.74 2.70 20.50
CA LEU A 435 -2.56 1.66 19.86
C LEU A 435 -2.25 0.27 20.43
N LEU A 436 -0.96 -0.04 20.64
CA LEU A 436 -0.53 -1.32 21.23
C LEU A 436 -1.04 -1.47 22.67
N ASP A 437 -0.91 -0.42 23.48
CA ASP A 437 -1.34 -0.43 24.89
C ASP A 437 -2.86 -0.55 25.05
N ALA A 438 -3.63 -0.28 24.00
CA ALA A 438 -5.09 -0.38 24.00
C ALA A 438 -5.62 -1.76 23.55
N GLN A 439 -4.77 -2.65 23.03
CA GLN A 439 -5.18 -3.98 22.60
C GLN A 439 -5.60 -4.83 23.82
N LEU A 440 -6.70 -5.58 23.68
CA LEU A 440 -7.17 -6.51 24.70
C LEU A 440 -6.41 -7.84 24.62
N GLU A 441 -6.45 -8.61 25.71
CA GLU A 441 -5.81 -9.93 25.79
C GLU A 441 -6.33 -10.93 24.75
N ASP A 442 -7.56 -10.74 24.25
CA ASP A 442 -8.15 -11.61 23.23
C ASP A 442 -7.69 -11.27 21.79
N GLY A 443 -6.88 -10.21 21.63
CA GLY A 443 -6.35 -9.71 20.36
C GLY A 443 -7.19 -8.60 19.73
N SER A 444 -8.39 -8.30 20.25
CA SER A 444 -9.26 -7.25 19.73
C SER A 444 -8.97 -5.88 20.35
N TRP A 445 -9.65 -4.85 19.85
CA TRP A 445 -9.64 -3.52 20.48
C TRP A 445 -11.01 -3.10 21.03
N PRO A 446 -11.04 -2.44 22.20
CA PRO A 446 -12.27 -1.91 22.78
C PRO A 446 -12.79 -0.73 21.93
N PRO A 447 -14.03 -0.27 22.13
CA PRO A 447 -14.49 0.98 21.52
C PRO A 447 -13.53 2.13 21.88
N PRO A 448 -13.03 2.91 20.90
CA PRO A 448 -12.17 4.06 21.19
C PRO A 448 -12.93 5.13 21.95
N ALA A 449 -12.21 5.95 22.71
CA ALA A 449 -12.83 7.03 23.45
C ALA A 449 -13.41 8.12 22.52
N GLY A 450 -14.60 8.59 22.90
CA GLY A 450 -15.42 9.51 22.11
C GLY A 450 -16.68 8.82 21.57
N LYS A 451 -17.72 9.60 21.28
CA LYS A 451 -18.93 9.10 20.61
C LYS A 451 -18.66 8.97 19.11
N LEU A 452 -17.85 7.99 18.73
CA LEU A 452 -17.67 7.60 17.33
C LEU A 452 -18.76 6.59 16.98
N HIS A 453 -19.41 6.78 15.83
CA HIS A 453 -20.60 6.01 15.45
C HIS A 453 -20.28 4.53 15.25
N VAL A 454 -20.98 3.67 16.00
CA VAL A 454 -21.28 2.26 15.73
C VAL A 454 -20.18 1.50 14.99
N GLU A 455 -19.09 1.24 15.70
CA GLU A 455 -18.03 0.35 15.22
C GLU A 455 -18.20 -1.01 15.91
N THR A 456 -18.23 -2.11 15.15
CA THR A 456 -18.20 -3.46 15.73
C THR A 456 -16.78 -3.81 16.16
N ALA A 457 -16.61 -4.83 17.02
CA ALA A 457 -15.29 -5.30 17.41
C ALA A 457 -14.46 -5.72 16.20
N THR A 458 -15.09 -6.34 15.19
CA THR A 458 -14.49 -6.67 13.91
C THR A 458 -13.94 -5.44 13.20
N TYR A 459 -14.76 -4.39 13.04
CA TYR A 459 -14.35 -3.16 12.35
C TYR A 459 -13.11 -2.53 13.00
N ARG A 460 -13.16 -2.35 14.32
CA ARG A 460 -12.06 -1.75 15.07
C ARG A 460 -10.79 -2.56 14.95
N THR A 461 -10.91 -3.87 15.21
CA THR A 461 -9.77 -4.78 15.17
C THR A 461 -9.14 -4.75 13.77
N ALA A 462 -9.93 -4.90 12.71
CA ALA A 462 -9.42 -4.84 11.34
C ALA A 462 -8.68 -3.52 11.02
N LEU A 463 -9.24 -2.36 11.38
CA LEU A 463 -8.55 -1.07 11.13
C LEU A 463 -7.29 -0.90 11.98
N CYS A 464 -7.31 -1.31 13.25
CA CYS A 464 -6.14 -1.26 14.13
C CYS A 464 -5.02 -2.17 13.59
N THR A 465 -5.36 -3.38 13.15
CA THR A 465 -4.43 -4.30 12.50
C THR A 465 -3.85 -3.68 11.22
N LEU A 466 -4.70 -3.14 10.33
CA LEU A 466 -4.26 -2.49 9.10
C LEU A 466 -3.34 -1.27 9.36
N MET A 467 -3.55 -0.53 10.45
CA MET A 467 -2.65 0.54 10.88
C MET A 467 -1.29 0.03 11.34
N LEU A 468 -1.23 -1.14 11.98
CA LEU A 468 0.02 -1.79 12.39
C LEU A 468 0.73 -2.52 11.24
N GLU A 469 0.03 -2.84 10.15
CA GLU A 469 0.61 -3.48 8.98
C GLU A 469 1.37 -2.51 8.06
N VAL A 470 1.16 -1.19 8.19
CA VAL A 470 1.69 -0.20 7.24
C VAL A 470 3.21 -0.27 7.06
N TYR A 471 3.94 -0.75 8.08
CA TYR A 471 5.40 -0.89 8.07
C TYR A 471 5.92 -1.85 6.98
N TYR A 472 5.15 -2.89 6.66
CA TYR A 472 5.53 -3.91 5.67
C TYR A 472 4.54 -4.05 4.53
N ARG A 473 3.31 -3.55 4.67
CA ARG A 473 2.27 -3.63 3.64
C ARG A 473 2.59 -2.81 2.40
N PHE A 474 3.21 -1.64 2.58
CA PHE A 474 3.54 -0.73 1.50
C PHE A 474 5.05 -0.55 1.43
N LEU A 475 5.63 -0.66 0.24
CA LEU A 475 7.02 -0.24 0.05
C LEU A 475 7.06 1.28 0.22
N PRO A 476 7.85 1.83 1.17
CA PRO A 476 8.15 3.24 1.12
C PRO A 476 8.77 3.51 -0.25
N GLY A 477 8.25 4.50 -0.99
CA GLY A 477 8.90 4.95 -2.22
C GLY A 477 10.35 5.27 -1.87
N THR A 478 11.29 4.47 -2.37
CA THR A 478 12.70 4.64 -2.06
C THR A 478 13.18 5.91 -2.73
N GLY A 479 13.07 7.03 -2.00
CA GLY A 479 13.89 8.20 -2.22
C GLY A 479 15.30 7.92 -1.72
N GLN A 480 16.01 6.97 -2.33
CA GLN A 480 17.46 6.99 -2.28
C GLN A 480 17.90 7.97 -3.36
N LYS A 481 18.45 9.10 -2.91
CA LYS A 481 19.23 10.00 -3.77
C LYS A 481 20.35 9.14 -4.38
N SER A 482 20.34 8.98 -5.70
CA SER A 482 21.56 8.72 -6.45
C SER A 482 22.47 9.94 -6.38
#